data_AF-H5X2B9-F1
#
_entry.id   AF-H5X2B9-F1
#
_cell.length_a   1.000
_cell.length_b   1.000
_cell.length_c   1.000
_cell.angle_alpha   90.00
_cell.angle_beta   90.00
_cell.angle_gamma   90.00
#
_symmetry.space_group_name_H-M   'P 1'
#
loop_
_entity.id
_entity.type
_entity.pdbx_description
1 polymer ?
#
loop_
_entity_poly.entity_id
_entity_poly.type
_entity_poly.pdbx_seq_one_letter_code
_entity_poly.pdbx_strand_id
1 'polypeptide(L)' 'MDTGIQGASSAPTLAEIRDNWPASVDVARAATAFGISRSHAYELVARGEFPARVIKVGGRYRVITASVIGVLSA' A
#
# COMPACT_ATOMS: atom_id res chain seq x y z
N MET A 1 -8.46 26.57 -12.95
CA MET A 1 -8.66 25.11 -12.92
C MET A 1 -7.82 24.60 -11.78
N ASP A 2 -8.55 24.21 -10.74
CA ASP A 2 -8.17 24.16 -9.35
C ASP A 2 -6.87 23.42 -9.04
N THR A 3 -5.91 24.15 -8.48
CA THR A 3 -4.76 23.60 -7.76
C THR A 3 -5.28 22.97 -6.47
N GLY A 4 -5.72 21.71 -6.57
CA GLY A 4 -6.23 20.91 -5.47
C GLY A 4 -5.14 20.67 -4.42
N ILE A 5 -5.42 21.20 -3.23
CA ILE A 5 -4.78 20.99 -1.92
C ILE A 5 -3.97 19.67 -1.82
N GLN A 6 -2.64 19.78 -1.70
CA GLN A 6 -1.79 18.69 -1.19
C GLN A 6 -1.34 19.07 0.23
N GLY A 7 -2.27 18.91 1.17
CA GLY A 7 -2.06 19.14 2.59
C GLY A 7 -2.33 17.87 3.39
N ALA A 8 -1.32 17.46 4.16
CA ALA A 8 -1.32 16.47 5.24
C ALA A 8 -1.08 14.98 4.91
N SER A 9 0.05 14.50 5.45
CA SER A 9 0.42 13.11 5.72
C SER A 9 -0.69 12.38 6.50
N SER A 10 -1.68 11.86 5.80
CA SER A 10 -2.68 10.95 6.37
C SER A 10 -2.73 9.66 5.56
N ALA A 11 -2.97 8.55 6.23
CA ALA A 11 -3.18 7.27 5.58
C ALA A 11 -4.28 7.41 4.51
N PRO A 12 -4.10 6.84 3.30
CA PRO A 12 -5.10 6.95 2.25
C PRO A 12 -6.38 6.23 2.68
N THR A 13 -7.51 6.83 2.33
CA THR A 13 -8.82 6.20 2.48
C THR A 13 -8.98 5.01 1.52
N LEU A 14 -9.92 4.13 1.82
CA LEU A 14 -10.22 2.98 0.95
C LEU A 14 -10.65 3.39 -0.46
N ALA A 15 -11.39 4.51 -0.59
CA ALA A 15 -11.78 5.07 -1.89
C ALA A 15 -10.57 5.52 -2.69
N GLU A 16 -9.65 6.27 -2.09
CA GLU A 16 -8.43 6.72 -2.76
C GLU A 16 -7.53 5.55 -3.20
N ILE A 17 -7.49 4.46 -2.45
CA ILE A 17 -6.77 3.24 -2.85
C ILE A 17 -7.43 2.63 -4.09
N ARG A 18 -8.76 2.53 -4.12
CA ARG A 18 -9.50 1.95 -5.25
C ARG A 18 -9.37 2.78 -6.53
N ASP A 19 -9.45 4.09 -6.41
CA ASP A 19 -9.57 4.98 -7.56
C ASP A 19 -8.20 5.44 -8.10
N ASN A 20 -7.20 5.61 -7.21
CA ASN A 20 -5.94 6.27 -7.57
C ASN A 20 -4.72 5.35 -7.55
N TRP A 21 -4.80 4.14 -6.99
CA TRP A 21 -3.64 3.24 -7.00
C TRP A 21 -3.58 2.40 -8.27
N PRO A 22 -2.38 2.19 -8.84
CA PRO A 22 -2.20 1.18 -9.88
C PRO A 22 -2.49 -0.23 -9.35
N ALA A 23 -2.63 -1.21 -10.25
CA ALA A 23 -2.93 -2.62 -9.90
C ALA A 23 -1.95 -3.26 -8.89
N SER A 24 -0.71 -2.77 -8.85
CA SER A 24 0.24 -3.07 -7.78
C SER A 24 1.00 -1.81 -7.39
N VAL A 25 1.41 -1.70 -6.13
CA VAL A 25 2.25 -0.62 -5.60
C VAL A 25 3.51 -1.20 -4.95
N ASP A 26 4.47 -0.36 -4.57
CA ASP A 26 5.59 -0.82 -3.74
C ASP A 26 5.16 -1.02 -2.28
N VAL A 27 6.02 -1.70 -1.52
CA VAL A 27 5.78 -2.02 -0.10
C VAL A 27 5.63 -0.75 0.75
N ALA A 28 6.36 0.32 0.45
CA ALA A 28 6.30 1.56 1.22
C ALA A 28 4.96 2.27 1.03
N ARG A 29 4.44 2.31 -0.21
CA ARG A 29 3.11 2.86 -0.52
C ARG A 29 2.03 2.02 0.14
N ALA A 30 2.10 0.69 0.06
CA ALA A 30 1.16 -0.21 0.74
C ALA A 30 1.16 -0.03 2.27
N ALA A 31 2.34 0.18 2.88
CA ALA A 31 2.49 0.42 4.31
C ALA A 31 1.65 1.60 4.81
N THR A 32 1.53 2.66 4.00
CA THR A 32 0.71 3.84 4.34
C THR A 32 -0.76 3.51 4.56
N ALA A 33 -1.31 2.52 3.84
CA ALA A 33 -2.70 2.10 3.99
C ALA A 33 -2.95 1.31 5.29
N PHE A 34 -1.90 0.69 5.85
CA PHE A 34 -1.97 -0.06 7.11
C PHE A 34 -1.49 0.75 8.32
N GLY A 35 -1.06 2.01 8.13
CA GLY A 35 -0.50 2.83 9.21
C GLY A 35 0.81 2.32 9.79
N ILE A 36 1.57 1.50 9.04
CA ILE A 36 2.86 0.95 9.49
C ILE A 36 4.03 1.67 8.83
N SER A 37 5.17 1.71 9.54
CA SER A 37 6.39 2.32 9.01
C SER A 37 6.94 1.51 7.83
N ARG A 38 7.68 2.18 6.93
CA ARG A 38 8.33 1.52 5.79
C ARG A 38 9.25 0.38 6.24
N SER A 39 10.08 0.61 7.26
CA SER A 39 11.03 -0.40 7.75
C SER A 39 10.28 -1.63 8.27
N HIS A 40 9.25 -1.42 9.09
CA HIS A 40 8.44 -2.52 9.63
C HIS A 40 7.69 -3.28 8.53
N ALA A 41 7.19 -2.59 7.51
CA ALA A 41 6.59 -3.23 6.35
C ALA A 41 7.56 -4.17 5.61
N TYR A 42 8.81 -3.75 5.39
CA TYR A 42 9.82 -4.62 4.77
C TYR A 42 10.24 -5.79 5.67
N GLU A 43 10.30 -5.61 6.99
CA GLU A 43 10.52 -6.70 7.94
C GLU A 43 9.42 -7.76 7.84
N LEU A 44 8.15 -7.33 7.82
CA LEU A 44 7.00 -8.23 7.63
C LEU A 44 7.07 -8.94 6.27
N VAL A 45 7.44 -8.25 5.19
CA VAL A 45 7.65 -8.87 3.88
C VAL A 45 8.74 -9.94 3.93
N ALA A 46 9.88 -9.65 4.59
CA ALA A 46 10.97 -10.60 4.72
C ALA A 46 10.58 -11.85 5.52
N ARG A 47 9.68 -11.68 6.50
CA ARG A 47 9.11 -12.77 7.32
C ARG A 47 7.94 -13.49 6.67
N GLY A 48 7.41 -12.98 5.55
CA GLY A 48 6.20 -13.52 4.92
C GLY A 48 4.89 -13.19 5.68
N GLU A 49 4.92 -12.18 6.54
CA GLU A 49 3.83 -11.79 7.45
C GLU A 49 3.13 -10.48 7.02
N PHE A 50 3.46 -9.95 5.84
CA PHE A 50 2.79 -8.74 5.35
C PHE A 50 1.29 -9.02 5.10
N PRO A 51 0.37 -8.15 5.57
CA PRO A 51 -1.06 -8.47 5.60
C PRO A 51 -1.71 -8.63 4.22
N ALA A 52 -1.13 -8.04 3.17
CA ALA A 52 -1.60 -8.18 1.80
C ALA A 52 -0.65 -9.02 0.94
N ARG A 53 -1.16 -9.52 -0.19
CA ARG A 53 -0.37 -10.31 -1.14
C ARG A 53 0.82 -9.51 -1.70
N VAL A 54 2.02 -10.00 -1.43
CA VAL A 54 3.27 -9.50 -1.97
C VAL A 54 3.77 -10.46 -3.04
N ILE A 55 4.20 -9.91 -4.17
CA ILE A 55 4.89 -10.64 -5.25
C ILE A 55 6.29 -10.07 -5.44
N LYS A 56 7.22 -10.92 -5.88
CA LYS A 56 8.56 -10.52 -6.27
C LYS A 56 8.63 -10.45 -7.79
N VAL A 57 8.91 -9.26 -8.32
CA VAL A 57 9.07 -9.01 -9.76
C VAL A 57 10.54 -8.65 -10.00
N GLY A 58 11.32 -9.64 -10.44
CA GLY A 58 12.78 -9.53 -10.50
C GLY A 58 13.38 -9.26 -9.12
N GLY A 59 14.09 -8.14 -8.98
CA GLY A 59 14.71 -7.72 -7.71
C GLY A 59 13.81 -6.92 -6.76
N ARG A 60 12.54 -6.67 -7.10
CA ARG A 60 11.68 -5.72 -6.37
C ARG A 60 10.42 -6.41 -5.83
N TYR A 61 10.02 -6.03 -4.61
CA TYR A 61 8.73 -6.42 -4.04
C TYR A 61 7.62 -5.48 -4.50
N ARG A 62 6.47 -6.06 -4.86
CA ARG A 62 5.23 -5.35 -5.21
C ARG A 62 4.07 -5.91 -4.40
N VAL A 63 3.19 -5.04 -3.95
CA VAL A 63 1.97 -5.41 -3.22
C VAL A 63 0.79 -5.28 -4.18
N ILE A 64 -0.07 -6.30 -4.23
CA ILE A 64 -1.26 -6.29 -5.09
C ILE A 64 -2.34 -5.43 -4.44
N THR A 65 -2.73 -4.35 -5.12
CA THR A 65 -3.71 -3.37 -4.60
C THR A 65 -5.06 -4.01 -4.30
N ALA A 66 -5.52 -4.95 -5.13
CA ALA A 66 -6.75 -5.71 -4.87
C ALA A 66 -6.70 -6.49 -3.54
N SER A 67 -5.53 -7.01 -3.15
CA SER A 67 -5.37 -7.70 -1.87
C SER A 67 -5.36 -6.72 -0.70
N VAL A 68 -4.80 -5.51 -0.87
CA VAL A 68 -4.88 -4.45 0.14
C VAL A 68 -6.34 -4.07 0.39
N ILE A 69 -7.10 -3.83 -0.68
CA ILE A 69 -8.53 -3.51 -0.61
C ILE A 69 -9.29 -4.61 0.12
N GLY A 70 -9.05 -5.89 -0.24
CA GLY A 70 -9.74 -7.02 0.38
C GLY A 70 -9.50 -7.13 1.89
N VAL A 71 -8.29 -6.81 2.36
CA VAL A 71 -7.97 -6.80 3.80
C VAL A 71 -8.67 -5.65 4.52
N LEU A 72 -8.73 -4.47 3.90
CA LEU A 72 -9.29 -3.25 4.51
C LEU A 72 -10.82 -3.14 4.42
N SER A 73 -11.48 -4.01 3.65
CA SER A 73 -12.94 -4.04 3.51
C SER A 73 -13.60 -5.26 4.15
N ALA A 74 -12.84 -6.04 4.92
CA ALA A 74 -13.32 -7.23 5.63
C ALA A 74 -14.03 -6.86 6.94
#